data_AF-A0A9P6ZZF2-F1
#
_entry.id   AF-A0A9P6ZZF2-F1
#
_cell.length_a   1.000
_cell.length_b   1.000
_cell.length_c   1.000
_cell.angle_alpha   90.00
_cell.angle_beta   90.00
_cell.angle_gamma   90.00
#
_symmetry.space_group_name_H-M   'P 1'
#
loop_
_entity.id
_entity.type
_entity.pdbx_description
1 polymer ?
#
loop_
_entity_poly.entity_id
_entity_poly.type
_entity_poly.pdbx_seq_one_letter_code
_entity_poly.pdbx_strand_id
1 'polypeptide(L)'
;MAVTTPKFDHQAELLKRSVPIWPTQLRWYTERALPESLSCDYIVQEMQVDLAQREVCGNWEESTHPSGATYYYNAKMMTYTEMNLRTCSDKQLQRLESWINTSRAKLCGNPWSLVVEPILARGQEIYPYYYVVPEKRIITWLEPVDAYLLFQECTAVLHWNHKRLELEAQFWKHVEYFPFEIKSIYVDGLISGVDIRRFTDDFSAQAKAQATVASVIMAVDASILAIPGLGSQLATKALCSVSFILSVYCIIGCTIAQQFSSRSRSLDFAVYYLQGKLINLVILASIPSFLYLTSLLFSILGFLAGIFTIEFRLDLSAKIRCGLALIVGASLTIPLVIASFGPGLI
;
A
#
# COMPACT_ATOMS: atom_id res chain seq x y z
N MET A 1 3.44 37.57 49.12
CA MET A 1 2.95 36.17 49.04
C MET A 1 1.81 36.14 48.05
N ALA A 2 2.09 35.73 46.81
CA ALA A 2 1.06 35.57 45.79
C ALA A 2 0.34 34.24 46.04
N VAL A 3 -0.94 34.30 46.35
CA VAL A 3 -1.82 33.14 46.51
C VAL A 3 -2.05 32.57 45.10
N THR A 4 -1.29 31.53 44.76
CA THR A 4 -1.58 30.68 43.60
C THR A 4 -2.86 29.90 43.89
N THR A 5 -3.96 30.29 43.26
CA THR A 5 -5.20 29.52 43.26
C THR A 5 -4.97 28.14 42.60
N PRO A 6 -5.51 27.05 43.17
CA PRO A 6 -5.23 25.71 42.68
C PRO A 6 -6.01 25.46 41.38
N LYS A 7 -5.31 25.49 40.24
CA LYS A 7 -5.83 25.09 38.92
C LYS A 7 -6.04 23.57 38.79
N PHE A 8 -6.02 22.84 39.91
CA PHE A 8 -5.67 21.41 39.96
C PHE A 8 -6.84 20.42 40.08
N ASP A 9 -8.11 20.84 40.09
CA ASP A 9 -9.22 19.90 40.36
C ASP A 9 -10.28 19.80 39.25
N HIS A 10 -10.41 20.80 38.37
CA HIS A 10 -11.49 20.80 37.38
C HIS A 10 -11.33 19.74 36.28
N GLN A 11 -10.08 19.48 35.86
CA GLN A 11 -9.78 18.46 34.84
C GLN A 11 -10.00 17.03 35.37
N ALA A 12 -9.63 16.78 36.63
CA ALA A 12 -9.86 15.50 37.27
C ALA A 12 -11.36 15.23 37.42
N GLU A 13 -12.15 16.24 37.79
CA GLU A 13 -13.61 16.14 37.88
C GLU A 13 -14.30 15.81 36.55
N LEU A 14 -13.87 16.40 35.45
CA LEU A 14 -14.43 16.10 34.12
C LEU A 14 -14.21 14.63 33.75
N LEU A 15 -13.04 14.08 34.07
CA LEU A 15 -12.70 12.71 33.73
C LEU A 15 -13.35 11.67 34.66
N LYS A 16 -13.84 12.05 35.85
CA LYS A 16 -14.67 11.15 36.70
C LYS A 16 -15.96 10.70 36.00
N ARG A 17 -16.36 11.38 34.92
CA ARG A 17 -17.57 11.07 34.13
C ARG A 17 -17.28 10.16 32.94
N SER A 18 -16.04 9.72 32.77
CA SER A 18 -15.64 8.84 31.67
C SER A 18 -16.10 7.41 31.96
N VAL A 19 -16.73 6.77 30.97
CA VAL A 19 -17.20 5.38 31.10
C VAL A 19 -16.51 4.55 30.02
N PRO A 20 -15.70 3.54 30.35
CA PRO A 20 -15.08 2.72 29.34
C PRO A 20 -16.15 1.86 28.65
N ILE A 21 -16.17 1.92 27.32
CA ILE A 21 -16.98 1.03 26.47
C ILE A 21 -16.09 0.42 25.39
N TRP A 22 -16.61 -0.50 24.59
CA TRP A 22 -15.94 -1.03 23.39
C TRP A 22 -16.92 -1.09 22.21
N PRO A 23 -16.42 -1.27 20.98
CA PRO A 23 -17.23 -1.25 19.76
C PRO A 23 -18.50 -2.12 19.82
N THR A 24 -18.44 -3.37 20.29
CA THR A 24 -19.67 -4.19 20.34
C THR A 24 -20.74 -3.71 21.33
N GLN A 25 -20.45 -2.75 22.21
CA GLN A 25 -21.44 -2.14 23.13
C GLN A 25 -22.13 -0.89 22.56
N LEU A 26 -21.64 -0.35 21.45
CA LEU A 26 -22.29 0.79 20.80
C LEU A 26 -23.63 0.36 20.21
N ARG A 27 -24.65 1.21 20.34
CA ARG A 27 -26.07 0.88 20.17
C ARG A 27 -26.52 0.81 18.70
N TRP A 28 -25.72 0.23 17.82
CA TRP A 28 -25.89 0.34 16.37
C TRP A 28 -27.04 -0.48 15.77
N TYR A 29 -27.18 -1.74 16.15
CA TYR A 29 -28.12 -2.66 15.48
C TYR A 29 -29.44 -2.86 16.21
N THR A 30 -29.53 -2.42 17.47
CA THR A 30 -30.62 -2.87 18.36
C THR A 30 -31.65 -1.81 18.69
N GLU A 31 -31.35 -0.50 18.57
CA GLU A 31 -32.22 0.53 19.16
C GLU A 31 -32.61 1.72 18.26
N ARG A 32 -31.95 1.98 17.13
CA ARG A 32 -32.38 3.07 16.24
C ARG A 32 -33.38 2.55 15.22
N ALA A 33 -34.66 2.71 15.54
CA ALA A 33 -35.73 2.57 14.57
C ALA A 33 -35.42 3.46 13.37
N LEU A 34 -35.23 2.84 12.20
CA LEU A 34 -35.26 3.57 10.93
C LEU A 34 -36.57 4.35 10.88
N PRO A 35 -36.59 5.60 10.37
CA PRO A 35 -37.83 6.33 10.19
C PRO A 35 -38.82 5.45 9.41
N GLU A 36 -40.00 5.15 9.98
CA GLU A 36 -41.03 4.29 9.39
C GLU A 36 -41.51 4.76 8.00
N SER A 37 -41.12 5.97 7.58
CA SER A 37 -41.56 6.64 6.35
C SER A 37 -40.57 6.60 5.18
N LEU A 38 -39.38 5.98 5.32
CA LEU A 38 -38.43 5.89 4.22
C LEU A 38 -38.64 4.61 3.41
N SER A 39 -39.15 4.78 2.18
CA SER A 39 -39.07 3.77 1.12
C SER A 39 -37.62 3.34 0.97
N CYS A 40 -37.27 2.15 1.45
CA CYS A 40 -35.93 1.60 1.29
C CYS A 40 -35.71 1.27 -0.18
N ASP A 41 -34.76 1.94 -0.82
CA ASP A 41 -34.25 1.57 -2.12
C ASP A 41 -33.06 0.63 -1.94
N TYR A 42 -33.21 -0.61 -2.40
CA TYR A 42 -32.16 -1.64 -2.34
C TYR A 42 -31.43 -1.79 -3.68
N ILE A 43 -31.76 -0.97 -4.68
CA ILE A 43 -31.19 -1.06 -6.02
C ILE A 43 -29.94 -0.19 -6.10
N VAL A 44 -28.78 -0.83 -6.28
CA VAL A 44 -27.54 -0.14 -6.66
C VAL A 44 -27.46 -0.10 -8.18
N GLN A 45 -27.33 1.09 -8.77
CA GLN A 45 -27.26 1.23 -10.22
C GLN A 45 -25.91 0.73 -10.75
N GLU A 46 -25.90 0.23 -11.99
CA GLU A 46 -24.67 -0.21 -12.65
C GLU A 46 -23.67 0.95 -12.76
N MET A 47 -22.40 0.70 -12.39
CA MET A 47 -21.32 1.70 -12.38
C MET A 47 -21.57 2.94 -11.50
N GLN A 48 -22.43 2.85 -10.49
CA GLN A 48 -22.60 3.94 -9.52
C GLN A 48 -21.34 4.08 -8.66
N VAL A 49 -20.55 5.13 -8.94
CA VAL A 49 -19.27 5.43 -8.27
C VAL A 49 -19.26 6.82 -7.62
N ASP A 50 -20.44 7.44 -7.50
CA ASP A 50 -20.57 8.78 -6.96
C ASP A 50 -19.98 8.87 -5.55
N LEU A 51 -19.28 9.97 -5.30
CA LEU A 51 -18.76 10.24 -3.96
C LEU A 51 -19.92 10.56 -3.03
N ALA A 52 -19.90 9.95 -1.85
CA ALA A 52 -20.82 10.31 -0.78
C ALA A 52 -20.73 11.81 -0.51
N GLN A 53 -21.87 12.51 -0.60
CA GLN A 53 -21.96 13.91 -0.21
C GLN A 53 -21.69 14.03 1.28
N ARG A 54 -20.88 15.02 1.65
CA ARG A 54 -20.49 15.28 3.04
C ARG A 54 -20.93 16.67 3.41
N GLU A 55 -21.65 16.75 4.51
CA GLU A 55 -21.95 18.01 5.14
C GLU A 55 -20.95 18.27 6.26
N VAL A 56 -20.69 19.55 6.52
CA VAL A 56 -19.74 19.98 7.54
C VAL A 56 -20.50 20.76 8.61
N CYS A 57 -20.39 20.32 9.85
CA CYS A 57 -20.90 21.01 11.03
C CYS A 57 -19.72 21.63 11.79
N GLY A 58 -19.33 22.85 11.39
CA GLY A 58 -18.16 23.53 11.97
C GLY A 58 -16.85 22.80 11.63
N ASN A 59 -16.19 22.21 12.62
CA ASN A 59 -14.97 21.40 12.44
C ASN A 59 -15.25 19.89 12.35
N TRP A 60 -16.52 19.51 12.28
CA TRP A 60 -16.95 18.12 12.25
C TRP A 60 -17.48 17.78 10.86
N GLU A 61 -16.92 16.73 10.26
CA GLU A 61 -17.39 16.15 9.01
C GLU A 61 -18.48 15.12 9.32
N GLU A 62 -19.64 15.27 8.71
CA GLU A 62 -20.72 14.29 8.78
C GLU A 62 -20.42 13.10 7.86
N SER A 63 -20.71 11.89 8.34
CA SER A 63 -20.56 10.66 7.57
C SER A 63 -21.67 9.67 7.92
N THR A 64 -21.95 8.79 6.98
CA THR A 64 -23.02 7.79 7.11
C THR A 64 -22.42 6.41 7.30
N HIS A 65 -22.86 5.73 8.35
CA HIS A 65 -22.56 4.34 8.63
C HIS A 65 -23.17 3.42 7.56
N PRO A 66 -22.60 2.23 7.26
CA PRO A 66 -23.23 1.25 6.37
C PRO A 66 -24.66 0.84 6.75
N SER A 67 -25.05 0.99 8.01
CA SER A 67 -26.43 0.77 8.49
C SER A 67 -27.38 1.96 8.28
N GLY A 68 -26.89 3.09 7.73
CA GLY A 68 -27.65 4.31 7.50
C GLY A 68 -27.61 5.32 8.65
N ALA A 69 -27.03 4.99 9.80
CA ALA A 69 -26.88 5.94 10.92
C ALA A 69 -25.81 7.01 10.64
N THR A 70 -26.05 8.24 11.05
CA THR A 70 -25.08 9.34 10.93
C THR A 70 -24.09 9.34 12.09
N TYR A 71 -22.82 9.63 11.80
CA TYR A 71 -21.78 9.94 12.78
C TYR A 71 -20.96 11.15 12.31
N TYR A 72 -20.18 11.72 13.23
CA TYR A 72 -19.38 12.92 13.01
C TYR A 72 -17.92 12.65 13.33
N TYR A 73 -17.02 13.15 12.49
CA TYR A 73 -15.58 13.05 12.68
C TYR A 73 -14.92 14.41 12.71
N ASN A 74 -14.06 14.67 13.70
CA ASN A 74 -13.24 15.86 13.76
C ASN A 74 -11.77 15.50 13.52
N ALA A 75 -11.24 15.87 12.36
CA ALA A 75 -9.87 15.55 11.97
C ALA A 75 -8.81 16.17 12.88
N LYS A 76 -9.04 17.41 13.35
CA LYS A 76 -8.11 18.13 14.23
C LYS A 76 -8.00 17.46 15.60
N MET A 77 -9.12 16.97 16.10
CA MET A 77 -9.18 16.25 17.38
C MET A 77 -9.08 14.73 17.21
N MET A 78 -8.93 14.20 16.00
CA MET A 78 -9.05 12.76 15.67
C MET A 78 -10.10 12.07 16.55
N THR A 79 -11.33 12.58 16.51
CA THR A 79 -12.42 12.15 17.40
C THR A 79 -13.67 11.87 16.60
N TYR A 80 -14.30 10.73 16.88
CA TYR A 80 -15.60 10.33 16.40
C TYR A 80 -16.65 10.55 17.49
N THR A 81 -17.83 11.01 17.08
CA THR A 81 -19.00 11.03 17.94
C THR A 81 -20.26 10.78 17.13
N GLU A 82 -21.24 10.14 17.77
CA GLU A 82 -22.58 9.94 17.20
C GLU A 82 -23.61 10.91 17.76
N MET A 83 -23.17 11.82 18.62
CA MET A 83 -24.01 12.92 19.07
C MET A 83 -24.50 13.69 17.84
N ASN A 84 -25.82 13.81 17.68
CA ASN A 84 -26.39 14.57 16.56
C ASN A 84 -26.04 16.05 16.70
N LEU A 85 -25.01 16.48 15.96
CA LEU A 85 -24.48 17.84 16.04
C LEU A 85 -25.43 18.87 15.43
N ARG A 86 -26.34 18.47 14.53
CA ARG A 86 -27.36 19.37 13.95
C ARG A 86 -28.41 19.78 14.97
N THR A 87 -28.72 18.91 15.92
CA THR A 87 -29.76 19.15 16.94
C THR A 87 -29.21 19.51 18.32
N CYS A 88 -27.90 19.39 18.52
CA CYS A 88 -27.30 19.67 19.81
C CYS A 88 -27.27 21.16 20.13
N SER A 89 -27.35 21.51 21.41
CA SER A 89 -27.11 22.89 21.85
C SER A 89 -25.61 23.20 21.91
N ASP A 90 -25.24 24.46 21.66
CA ASP A 90 -23.85 24.93 21.78
C ASP A 90 -23.23 24.58 23.14
N LYS A 91 -24.03 24.63 24.21
CA LYS A 91 -23.58 24.25 25.56
C LYS A 91 -23.25 22.77 25.70
N GLN A 92 -23.89 21.88 24.97
CA GLN A 92 -23.54 20.45 24.97
C GLN A 92 -22.27 20.22 24.16
N LEU A 93 -22.17 20.84 22.97
CA LEU A 93 -20.97 20.75 22.14
C LEU A 93 -19.73 21.26 22.88
N GLN A 94 -19.81 22.42 23.54
CA GLN A 94 -18.72 22.96 24.35
C GLN A 94 -18.30 22.04 25.50
N ARG A 95 -19.26 21.35 26.14
CA ARG A 95 -18.96 20.38 27.21
C ARG A 95 -18.24 19.15 26.66
N LEU A 96 -18.72 18.62 25.53
CA LEU A 96 -18.06 17.52 24.83
C LEU A 96 -16.63 17.89 24.42
N GLU A 97 -16.43 19.04 23.77
CA GLU A 97 -15.10 19.49 23.35
C GLU A 97 -14.17 19.75 24.55
N SER A 98 -14.68 20.31 25.65
CA SER A 98 -13.92 20.47 26.90
C SER A 98 -13.46 19.13 27.47
N TRP A 99 -14.34 18.13 27.47
CA TRP A 99 -14.00 16.78 27.90
C TRP A 99 -12.98 16.12 26.97
N ILE A 100 -13.16 16.21 25.65
CA ILE A 100 -12.21 15.68 24.64
C ILE A 100 -10.81 16.27 24.86
N ASN A 101 -10.71 17.60 24.99
CA ASN A 101 -9.44 18.27 25.21
C ASN A 101 -8.76 17.82 26.52
N THR A 102 -9.54 17.65 27.58
CA THR A 102 -9.05 17.16 28.87
C THR A 102 -8.56 15.71 28.77
N SER A 103 -9.31 14.85 28.07
CA SER A 103 -8.97 13.45 27.82
C SER A 103 -7.68 13.33 26.99
N ARG A 104 -7.56 14.14 25.93
CA ARG A 104 -6.36 14.18 25.08
C ARG A 104 -5.13 14.70 25.78
N ALA A 105 -5.26 15.64 26.72
CA ALA A 105 -4.12 16.12 27.50
C ALA A 105 -3.42 14.99 28.28
N LYS A 106 -4.16 13.94 28.68
CA LYS A 106 -3.59 12.74 29.33
C LYS A 106 -2.81 11.83 28.37
N LEU A 107 -3.03 11.91 27.06
CA LEU A 107 -2.38 11.04 26.07
C LEU A 107 -0.93 11.43 25.73
N CYS A 108 -0.40 12.52 26.29
CA CYS A 108 0.97 12.98 26.07
C CYS A 108 1.38 13.07 24.58
N GLY A 109 0.44 13.41 23.69
CA GLY A 109 0.71 13.59 22.26
C GLY A 109 0.58 12.33 21.38
N ASN A 110 0.11 11.20 21.93
CA ASN A 110 -0.17 10.03 21.10
C ASN A 110 -1.28 10.34 20.05
N PRO A 111 -1.09 9.94 18.78
CA PRO A 111 -2.03 10.24 17.70
C PRO A 111 -3.22 9.27 17.65
N TRP A 112 -3.67 8.78 18.80
CA TRP A 112 -4.76 7.80 18.89
C TRP A 112 -6.09 8.46 18.56
N SER A 113 -6.94 7.75 17.82
CA SER A 113 -8.31 8.19 17.56
C SER A 113 -9.17 7.94 18.79
N LEU A 114 -10.09 8.87 19.07
CA LEU A 114 -11.03 8.79 20.17
C LEU A 114 -12.43 8.51 19.61
N VAL A 115 -13.17 7.61 20.25
CA VAL A 115 -14.62 7.50 20.05
C VAL A 115 -15.29 7.87 21.36
N VAL A 116 -16.23 8.81 21.31
CA VAL A 116 -16.98 9.26 22.48
C VAL A 116 -18.45 9.52 22.15
N GLU A 117 -19.34 9.01 22.99
CA GLU A 117 -20.79 9.20 22.88
C GLU A 117 -21.34 9.79 24.17
N PRO A 118 -21.55 11.12 24.27
CA PRO A 118 -22.10 11.72 25.47
C PRO A 118 -23.56 11.27 25.68
N ILE A 119 -23.85 10.68 26.84
CA ILE A 119 -25.19 10.24 27.21
C ILE A 119 -25.62 10.85 28.55
N LEU A 120 -26.93 11.07 28.71
CA LEU A 120 -27.50 11.52 29.97
C LEU A 120 -27.95 10.30 30.79
N ALA A 121 -27.20 9.96 31.83
CA ALA A 121 -27.51 8.87 32.74
C ALA A 121 -27.86 9.41 34.14
N ARG A 122 -29.07 9.11 34.64
CA ARG A 122 -29.54 9.53 35.97
C ARG A 122 -29.42 11.06 36.20
N GLY A 123 -29.68 11.85 35.17
CA GLY A 123 -29.58 13.32 35.23
C GLY A 123 -28.16 13.88 35.15
N GLN A 124 -27.15 13.03 35.02
CA GLN A 124 -25.76 13.42 34.83
C GLN A 124 -25.26 13.03 33.44
N GLU A 125 -24.58 13.96 32.77
CA GLU A 125 -23.91 13.67 31.51
C GLU A 125 -22.64 12.86 31.78
N ILE A 126 -22.54 11.70 31.12
CA ILE A 126 -21.39 10.82 31.17
C ILE A 126 -20.83 10.61 29.75
N TYR A 127 -19.57 10.22 29.67
CA TYR A 127 -18.83 10.09 28.41
C TYR A 127 -18.33 8.65 28.22
N PRO A 128 -19.19 7.73 27.77
CA PRO A 128 -18.80 6.48 27.12
C PRO A 128 -17.70 6.71 26.09
N TYR A 129 -16.56 6.05 26.24
CA TYR A 129 -15.43 6.21 25.32
C TYR A 129 -14.54 4.97 25.20
N TYR A 130 -13.76 4.96 24.11
CA TYR A 130 -12.53 4.19 23.95
C TYR A 130 -11.57 4.91 23.01
N TYR A 131 -10.29 4.52 23.08
CA TYR A 131 -9.27 4.92 22.15
C TYR A 131 -8.95 3.80 21.17
N VAL A 132 -8.61 4.18 19.94
CA VAL A 132 -8.12 3.29 18.90
C VAL A 132 -6.63 3.54 18.74
N VAL A 133 -5.85 2.45 18.68
CA VAL A 133 -4.40 2.49 18.47
C VAL A 133 -4.10 1.83 17.12
N PRO A 134 -4.16 2.58 16.01
CA PRO A 134 -4.07 2.00 14.67
C PRO A 134 -2.78 1.21 14.45
N GLU A 135 -1.64 1.70 14.95
CA GLU A 135 -0.33 1.06 14.75
C GLU A 135 -0.22 -0.30 15.43
N LYS A 136 -1.10 -0.56 16.41
CA LYS A 136 -1.15 -1.81 17.16
C LYS A 136 -2.41 -2.62 16.87
N ARG A 137 -3.32 -2.13 16.04
CA ARG A 137 -4.63 -2.74 15.70
C ARG A 137 -5.38 -3.22 16.94
N ILE A 138 -5.46 -2.37 17.96
CA ILE A 138 -6.20 -2.64 19.20
C ILE A 138 -6.95 -1.40 19.65
N ILE A 139 -7.94 -1.59 20.52
CA ILE A 139 -8.52 -0.52 21.32
C ILE A 139 -7.89 -0.44 22.72
N THR A 140 -8.02 0.70 23.39
CA THR A 140 -7.53 0.93 24.76
C THR A 140 -8.33 2.03 25.47
N TRP A 141 -8.03 2.25 26.75
CA TRP A 141 -8.63 3.29 27.60
C TRP A 141 -7.54 4.06 28.36
N LEU A 142 -7.89 5.21 28.94
CA LEU A 142 -6.94 5.99 29.75
C LEU A 142 -6.67 5.37 31.12
N GLU A 143 -7.64 4.65 31.64
CA GLU A 143 -7.62 4.07 32.98
C GLU A 143 -7.86 2.56 32.90
N PRO A 144 -7.36 1.77 33.87
CA PRO A 144 -7.61 0.33 33.91
C PRO A 144 -9.11 0.02 33.93
N VAL A 145 -9.54 -0.91 33.09
CA VAL A 145 -10.94 -1.31 32.93
C VAL A 145 -11.14 -2.73 33.44
N ASP A 146 -12.23 -2.94 34.18
CA ASP A 146 -12.74 -4.29 34.41
C ASP A 146 -13.42 -4.79 33.14
N ALA A 147 -12.64 -5.50 32.34
CA ALA A 147 -13.03 -6.03 31.04
C ALA A 147 -13.65 -7.44 31.13
N TYR A 148 -14.19 -7.84 32.28
CA TYR A 148 -14.83 -9.15 32.45
C TYR A 148 -15.87 -9.44 31.36
N LEU A 149 -16.77 -8.48 31.09
CA LEU A 149 -17.80 -8.62 30.06
C LEU A 149 -17.23 -8.66 28.64
N LEU A 150 -16.14 -7.94 28.38
CA LEU A 150 -15.47 -7.98 27.08
C LEU A 150 -14.88 -9.37 26.80
N PHE A 151 -14.32 -10.01 27.82
CA PHE A 151 -13.72 -11.34 27.68
C PHE A 151 -14.66 -12.49 28.10
N GLN A 152 -15.96 -12.24 28.24
CA GLN A 152 -16.90 -13.25 28.78
C GLN A 152 -17.01 -14.48 27.87
N GLU A 153 -16.87 -14.29 26.56
CA GLU A 153 -16.89 -15.37 25.56
C GLU A 153 -15.54 -16.11 25.43
N CYS A 154 -14.49 -15.60 26.09
CA CYS A 154 -13.17 -16.20 26.06
C CYS A 154 -13.05 -17.30 27.13
N THR A 155 -12.99 -18.56 26.71
CA THR A 155 -12.91 -19.72 27.61
C THR A 155 -11.66 -19.77 28.51
N ALA A 156 -10.55 -19.12 28.10
CA ALA A 156 -9.30 -19.10 28.86
C ALA A 156 -8.57 -17.75 28.78
N VAL A 157 -8.90 -16.81 29.66
CA VAL A 157 -8.30 -15.45 29.69
C VAL A 157 -7.05 -15.40 30.58
N LEU A 158 -6.03 -16.22 30.28
CA LEU A 158 -4.85 -16.35 31.16
C LEU A 158 -3.69 -15.43 30.76
N HIS A 159 -3.54 -15.11 29.47
CA HIS A 159 -2.35 -14.43 28.95
C HIS A 159 -2.70 -13.20 28.13
N TRP A 160 -1.78 -12.22 28.15
CA TRP A 160 -1.92 -10.98 27.39
C TRP A 160 -2.12 -11.24 25.89
N ASN A 161 -1.42 -12.23 25.32
CA ASN A 161 -1.55 -12.56 23.90
C ASN A 161 -2.99 -12.91 23.50
N HIS A 162 -3.75 -13.59 24.37
CA HIS A 162 -5.15 -13.91 24.10
C HIS A 162 -6.04 -12.67 24.28
N LYS A 163 -5.85 -11.90 25.36
CA LYS A 163 -6.57 -10.63 25.57
C LYS A 163 -6.38 -9.67 24.39
N ARG A 164 -5.16 -9.63 23.85
CA ARG A 164 -4.81 -8.82 22.69
C ARG A 164 -5.61 -9.20 21.44
N LEU A 165 -5.86 -10.50 21.21
CA LEU A 165 -6.66 -10.95 20.06
C LEU A 165 -8.11 -10.45 20.14
N GLU A 166 -8.71 -10.48 21.33
CA GLU A 166 -10.07 -9.92 21.51
C GLU A 166 -10.07 -8.39 21.35
N LEU A 167 -9.06 -7.67 21.87
CA LEU A 167 -8.92 -6.23 21.63
C LEU A 167 -8.70 -5.90 20.15
N GLU A 168 -8.05 -6.79 19.40
CA GLU A 168 -7.89 -6.68 17.94
C GLU A 168 -9.21 -6.98 17.21
N ALA A 169 -10.00 -7.96 17.66
CA ALA A 169 -11.34 -8.19 17.13
C ALA A 169 -12.23 -6.95 17.32
N GLN A 170 -12.16 -6.29 18.49
CA GLN A 170 -12.83 -5.02 18.72
C GLN A 170 -12.31 -3.91 17.80
N PHE A 171 -11.01 -3.84 17.53
CA PHE A 171 -10.46 -2.90 16.54
C PHE A 171 -11.06 -3.09 15.15
N TRP A 172 -11.13 -4.34 14.66
CA TRP A 172 -11.77 -4.62 13.37
C TRP A 172 -13.26 -4.27 13.37
N LYS A 173 -13.92 -4.45 14.50
CA LYS A 173 -15.30 -4.01 14.68
C LYS A 173 -15.40 -2.48 14.60
N HIS A 174 -14.49 -1.72 15.23
CA HIS A 174 -14.41 -0.26 15.04
C HIS A 174 -14.26 0.12 13.56
N VAL A 175 -13.40 -0.57 12.82
CA VAL A 175 -13.18 -0.32 11.38
C VAL A 175 -14.44 -0.57 10.54
N GLU A 176 -15.22 -1.61 10.86
CA GLU A 176 -16.53 -1.85 10.24
C GLU A 176 -17.48 -0.67 10.44
N TYR A 177 -17.43 -0.06 11.62
CA TYR A 177 -18.31 1.01 12.02
C TYR A 177 -17.86 2.39 11.53
N PHE A 178 -16.56 2.63 11.46
CA PHE A 178 -15.97 3.89 11.05
C PHE A 178 -15.03 3.66 9.86
N PRO A 179 -15.56 3.31 8.67
CA PRO A 179 -14.75 2.96 7.51
C PRO A 179 -13.92 4.15 6.98
N PHE A 180 -14.16 5.36 7.49
CA PHE A 180 -13.33 6.52 7.16
C PHE A 180 -11.88 6.37 7.66
N GLU A 181 -11.64 5.67 8.78
CA GLU A 181 -10.27 5.39 9.23
C GLU A 181 -9.50 4.53 8.22
N ILE A 182 -10.17 3.71 7.40
CA ILE A 182 -9.51 2.87 6.38
C ILE A 182 -8.78 3.72 5.32
N LYS A 183 -9.20 4.98 5.11
CA LYS A 183 -8.50 5.89 4.19
C LYS A 183 -7.16 6.40 4.75
N SER A 184 -7.00 6.43 6.08
CA SER A 184 -5.78 6.92 6.75
C SER A 184 -4.97 5.83 7.44
N ILE A 185 -5.58 4.68 7.77
CA ILE A 185 -4.88 3.43 8.02
C ILE A 185 -4.30 3.05 6.67
N TYR A 186 -3.04 3.45 6.48
CA TYR A 186 -2.16 2.99 5.41
C TYR A 186 -2.60 1.60 4.98
N VAL A 187 -3.10 1.48 3.75
CA VAL A 187 -3.51 0.19 3.18
C VAL A 187 -2.38 -0.79 3.44
N ASP A 188 -2.73 -1.82 4.18
CA ASP A 188 -1.97 -2.34 5.32
C ASP A 188 -0.81 -3.24 4.91
N GLY A 189 0.10 -2.79 4.03
CA GLY A 189 1.01 -3.73 3.36
C GLY A 189 0.27 -4.91 2.71
N LEU A 190 -1.05 -4.76 2.50
CA LEU A 190 -1.96 -5.63 1.80
C LEU A 190 -1.66 -5.43 0.33
N ILE A 191 -0.44 -5.77 -0.06
CA ILE A 191 -0.26 -6.37 -1.37
C ILE A 191 -1.16 -7.58 -1.28
N SER A 192 -2.32 -7.52 -1.95
CA SER A 192 -3.21 -8.66 -2.04
C SER A 192 -2.33 -9.87 -2.31
N GLY A 193 -2.37 -10.88 -1.44
CA GLY A 193 -1.55 -12.09 -1.62
C GLY A 193 -1.76 -12.70 -3.01
N VAL A 194 -2.90 -12.40 -3.63
CA VAL A 194 -3.27 -12.70 -5.01
C VAL A 194 -2.47 -11.87 -6.02
N ASP A 195 -2.31 -10.56 -5.81
CA ASP A 195 -1.60 -9.66 -6.73
C ASP A 195 -0.08 -9.84 -6.68
N ILE A 196 0.51 -10.06 -5.48
CA ILE A 196 1.95 -10.38 -5.41
C ILE A 196 2.26 -11.71 -6.07
N ARG A 197 1.35 -12.70 -5.94
CA ARG A 197 1.53 -14.02 -6.54
C ARG A 197 1.44 -13.94 -8.06
N ARG A 198 0.43 -13.24 -8.59
CA ARG A 198 0.32 -12.95 -10.03
C ARG A 198 1.56 -12.23 -10.57
N PHE A 199 1.97 -11.14 -9.92
CA PHE A 199 3.19 -10.42 -10.28
C PHE A 199 4.42 -11.33 -10.29
N THR A 200 4.58 -12.14 -9.24
CA THR A 200 5.72 -13.04 -9.07
C THR A 200 5.75 -14.14 -10.15
N ASP A 201 4.59 -14.65 -10.54
CA ASP A 201 4.44 -15.69 -11.57
C ASP A 201 4.70 -15.10 -12.97
N ASP A 202 4.15 -13.92 -13.28
CA ASP A 202 4.38 -13.20 -14.53
C ASP A 202 5.87 -12.83 -14.68
N PHE A 203 6.47 -12.32 -13.61
CA PHE A 203 7.88 -11.96 -13.56
C PHE A 203 8.79 -13.17 -13.81
N SER A 204 8.46 -14.32 -13.20
CA SER A 204 9.18 -15.58 -13.41
C SER A 204 9.06 -16.10 -14.83
N ALA A 205 7.85 -16.02 -15.40
CA ALA A 205 7.58 -16.42 -16.77
C ALA A 205 8.37 -15.57 -17.78
N GLN A 206 8.40 -14.25 -17.58
CA GLN A 206 9.18 -13.32 -18.39
C GLN A 206 10.67 -13.62 -18.31
N ALA A 207 11.22 -13.79 -17.10
CA ALA A 207 12.63 -14.14 -16.92
C ALA A 207 13.01 -15.46 -17.61
N LYS A 208 12.11 -16.46 -17.59
CA LYS A 208 12.31 -17.75 -18.28
C LYS A 208 12.32 -17.58 -19.80
N ALA A 209 11.40 -16.79 -20.35
CA ALA A 209 11.35 -16.51 -21.78
C ALA A 209 12.63 -15.78 -22.25
N GLN A 210 13.06 -14.75 -21.51
CA GLN A 210 14.28 -13.99 -21.80
C GLN A 210 15.54 -14.85 -21.73
N ALA A 211 15.68 -15.70 -20.71
CA ALA A 211 16.81 -16.63 -20.61
C ALA A 211 16.87 -17.61 -21.79
N THR A 212 15.71 -18.10 -22.25
CA THR A 212 15.64 -18.99 -23.42
C THR A 212 16.14 -18.27 -24.67
N VAL A 213 15.66 -17.05 -24.93
CA VAL A 213 16.11 -16.26 -26.09
C VAL A 213 17.60 -15.92 -26.01
N ALA A 214 18.09 -15.48 -24.85
CA ALA A 214 19.51 -15.20 -24.64
C ALA A 214 20.39 -16.43 -24.88
N SER A 215 19.93 -17.63 -24.48
CA SER A 215 20.66 -18.87 -24.76
C SER A 215 20.77 -19.19 -26.26
N VAL A 216 19.71 -18.88 -27.03
CA VAL A 216 19.72 -19.04 -28.49
C VAL A 216 20.67 -18.04 -29.13
N ILE A 217 20.63 -16.76 -28.71
CA ILE A 217 21.55 -15.72 -29.20
C ILE A 217 23.00 -16.13 -28.92
N MET A 218 23.30 -16.57 -27.70
CA MET A 218 24.61 -17.06 -27.32
C MET A 218 25.11 -18.21 -28.21
N ALA A 219 24.24 -19.19 -28.52
CA ALA A 219 24.58 -20.30 -29.41
C ALA A 219 24.81 -19.85 -30.86
N VAL A 220 24.03 -18.88 -31.35
CA VAL A 220 24.19 -18.26 -32.66
C VAL A 220 25.52 -17.51 -32.75
N ASP A 221 25.84 -16.69 -31.74
CA ASP A 221 27.12 -15.96 -31.70
C ASP A 221 28.32 -16.90 -31.68
N ALA A 222 28.25 -17.98 -30.90
CA ALA A 222 29.29 -19.03 -30.89
C ALA A 222 29.45 -19.67 -32.28
N SER A 223 28.35 -19.91 -32.98
CA SER A 223 28.35 -20.48 -34.32
C SER A 223 28.95 -19.51 -35.35
N ILE A 224 28.58 -18.23 -35.30
CA ILE A 224 29.12 -17.18 -36.18
C ILE A 224 30.63 -17.04 -35.98
N LEU A 225 31.08 -17.02 -34.72
CA LEU A 225 32.50 -16.91 -34.36
C LEU A 225 33.32 -18.14 -34.81
N ALA A 226 32.69 -19.32 -34.90
CA ALA A 226 33.34 -20.54 -35.34
C ALA A 226 33.53 -20.63 -36.86
N ILE A 227 32.78 -19.86 -37.67
CA ILE A 227 32.89 -19.90 -39.13
C ILE A 227 34.21 -19.26 -39.59
N PRO A 228 35.12 -20.02 -40.23
CA PRO A 228 36.37 -19.46 -40.74
C PRO A 228 36.12 -18.36 -41.77
N GLY A 229 36.89 -17.27 -41.72
CA GLY A 229 36.70 -16.10 -42.58
C GLY A 229 35.70 -15.08 -42.03
N LEU A 230 34.54 -15.55 -41.53
CA LEU A 230 33.49 -14.71 -40.92
C LEU A 230 33.84 -14.31 -39.48
N GLY A 231 34.14 -15.28 -38.62
CA GLY A 231 34.50 -15.03 -37.21
C GLY A 231 35.87 -14.37 -37.02
N SER A 232 36.72 -14.35 -38.06
CA SER A 232 38.03 -13.69 -38.03
C SER A 232 37.98 -12.19 -38.34
N GLN A 233 36.87 -11.67 -38.86
CA GLN A 233 36.71 -10.24 -39.13
C GLN A 233 36.64 -9.46 -37.83
N LEU A 234 37.40 -8.36 -37.73
CA LEU A 234 37.52 -7.58 -36.50
C LEU A 234 36.15 -7.09 -35.98
N ALA A 235 35.30 -6.59 -36.87
CA ALA A 235 33.97 -6.07 -36.52
C ALA A 235 33.02 -7.18 -36.03
N THR A 236 32.90 -8.28 -36.78
CA THR A 236 32.07 -9.44 -36.40
C THR A 236 32.56 -10.07 -35.10
N LYS A 237 33.88 -10.26 -34.97
CA LYS A 237 34.48 -10.79 -33.76
C LYS A 237 34.17 -9.94 -32.54
N ALA A 238 34.32 -8.62 -32.63
CA ALA A 238 34.03 -7.72 -31.53
C ALA A 238 32.54 -7.71 -31.16
N LEU A 239 31.64 -7.55 -32.14
CA LEU A 239 30.20 -7.43 -31.92
C LEU A 239 29.58 -8.74 -31.39
N CYS A 240 29.92 -9.89 -31.98
CA CYS A 240 29.45 -11.19 -31.50
C CYS A 240 30.04 -11.57 -30.14
N SER A 241 31.29 -11.18 -29.83
CA SER A 241 31.86 -11.41 -28.49
C SER A 241 31.17 -10.57 -27.41
N VAL A 242 30.84 -9.31 -27.72
CA VAL A 242 30.08 -8.44 -26.80
C VAL A 242 28.67 -8.99 -26.59
N SER A 243 27.98 -9.37 -27.67
CA SER A 243 26.67 -10.01 -27.58
C SER A 243 26.71 -11.29 -26.74
N PHE A 244 27.69 -12.17 -26.98
CA PHE A 244 27.86 -13.41 -26.22
C PHE A 244 27.97 -13.13 -24.71
N ILE A 245 28.80 -12.17 -24.33
CA ILE A 245 28.99 -11.78 -22.92
C ILE A 245 27.68 -11.22 -22.33
N LEU A 246 26.96 -10.36 -23.06
CA LEU A 246 25.68 -9.80 -22.62
C LEU A 246 24.60 -10.88 -22.46
N SER A 247 24.56 -11.88 -23.35
CA SER A 247 23.68 -13.04 -23.22
C SER A 247 23.98 -13.85 -21.95
N VAL A 248 25.25 -14.07 -21.61
CA VAL A 248 25.64 -14.74 -20.35
C VAL A 248 25.16 -13.95 -19.14
N TYR A 249 25.37 -12.63 -19.10
CA TYR A 249 24.89 -11.78 -18.01
C TYR A 249 23.36 -11.73 -17.94
N CYS A 250 22.66 -11.77 -19.08
CA CYS A 250 21.21 -11.86 -19.12
C CYS A 250 20.72 -13.16 -18.47
N ILE A 251 21.33 -14.30 -18.80
CA ILE A 251 20.97 -15.59 -18.21
C ILE A 251 21.18 -15.56 -16.69
N ILE A 252 22.33 -15.05 -16.22
CA ILE A 252 22.60 -14.89 -14.78
C ILE A 252 21.55 -13.98 -14.14
N GLY A 253 21.25 -12.82 -14.74
CA GLY A 253 20.22 -11.90 -14.26
C GLY A 253 18.84 -12.55 -14.16
N CYS A 254 18.42 -13.32 -15.17
CA CYS A 254 17.17 -14.07 -15.17
C CYS A 254 17.13 -15.14 -14.06
N THR A 255 18.24 -15.84 -13.79
CA THR A 255 18.29 -16.83 -12.68
C THR A 255 18.14 -16.17 -11.32
N ILE A 256 18.75 -15.01 -11.10
CA ILE A 256 18.60 -14.22 -9.87
C ILE A 256 17.16 -13.71 -9.74
N ALA A 257 16.55 -13.22 -10.83
CA ALA A 257 15.15 -12.81 -10.87
C ALA A 257 14.19 -13.97 -10.51
N GLN A 258 14.45 -15.18 -11.00
CA GLN A 258 13.68 -16.38 -10.66
C GLN A 258 13.84 -16.79 -9.20
N GLN A 259 15.07 -16.72 -8.66
CA GLN A 259 15.32 -17.01 -7.25
C GLN A 259 14.61 -15.99 -6.35
N PHE A 260 14.64 -14.71 -6.73
CA PHE A 260 13.89 -13.66 -6.05
C PHE A 260 12.38 -13.94 -6.09
N SER A 261 11.83 -14.25 -7.26
CA SER A 261 10.42 -14.63 -7.44
C SER A 261 10.02 -15.80 -6.54
N SER A 262 10.86 -16.84 -6.45
CA SER A 262 10.59 -17.98 -5.55
C SER A 262 10.52 -17.57 -4.07
N ARG A 263 11.33 -16.59 -3.66
CA ARG A 263 11.39 -16.07 -2.28
C ARG A 263 10.28 -15.05 -1.99
N SER A 264 9.85 -14.26 -2.98
CA SER A 264 8.73 -13.30 -2.86
C SER A 264 7.37 -13.96 -2.70
N ARG A 265 7.28 -15.29 -2.85
CA ARG A 265 6.09 -16.06 -2.46
C ARG A 265 5.84 -16.08 -0.95
N SER A 266 6.85 -15.79 -0.13
CA SER A 266 6.68 -15.54 1.31
C SER A 266 6.21 -14.10 1.54
N LEU A 267 5.05 -13.94 2.18
CA LEU A 267 4.47 -12.62 2.46
C LEU A 267 5.40 -11.75 3.31
N ASP A 268 6.07 -12.33 4.32
CA ASP A 268 7.00 -11.60 5.19
C ASP A 268 8.19 -11.03 4.41
N PHE A 269 8.70 -11.78 3.43
CA PHE A 269 9.80 -11.34 2.57
C PHE A 269 9.34 -10.29 1.56
N ALA A 270 8.16 -10.46 0.98
CA ALA A 270 7.58 -9.51 0.02
C ALA A 270 7.33 -8.15 0.67
N VAL A 271 6.71 -8.12 1.86
CA VAL A 271 6.44 -6.89 2.60
C VAL A 271 7.74 -6.18 3.00
N TYR A 272 8.73 -6.91 3.54
CA TYR A 272 10.03 -6.35 3.90
C TYR A 272 10.75 -5.72 2.70
N TYR A 273 10.72 -6.37 1.53
CA TYR A 273 11.43 -5.89 0.35
C TYR A 273 10.69 -4.72 -0.33
N LEU A 274 9.36 -4.74 -0.37
CA LEU A 274 8.54 -3.71 -1.01
C LEU A 274 8.45 -2.43 -0.17
N GLN A 275 8.54 -2.50 1.15
CA GLN A 275 8.45 -1.33 2.04
C GLN A 275 9.68 -0.39 2.01
N GLY A 276 10.78 -0.77 1.35
CA GLY A 276 11.97 0.10 1.32
C GLY A 276 12.94 -0.10 0.16
N LYS A 277 12.68 -1.06 -0.74
CA LYS A 277 13.62 -1.42 -1.83
C LYS A 277 12.93 -1.53 -3.19
N LEU A 278 11.89 -0.73 -3.43
CA LEU A 278 11.16 -0.70 -4.70
C LEU A 278 12.09 -0.40 -5.90
N ILE A 279 13.08 0.48 -5.71
CA ILE A 279 14.13 0.75 -6.71
C ILE A 279 14.89 -0.51 -7.08
N ASN A 280 15.25 -1.36 -6.11
CA ASN A 280 15.98 -2.59 -6.37
C ASN A 280 15.12 -3.63 -7.11
N LEU A 281 13.81 -3.63 -6.91
CA LEU A 281 12.88 -4.47 -7.67
C LEU A 281 12.81 -4.02 -9.13
N VAL A 282 12.69 -2.71 -9.37
CA VAL A 282 12.70 -2.12 -10.72
C VAL A 282 14.00 -2.48 -11.43
N ILE A 283 15.14 -2.33 -10.75
CA ILE A 283 16.46 -2.70 -11.30
C ILE A 283 16.52 -4.20 -11.63
N LEU A 284 16.08 -5.07 -10.71
CA LEU A 284 16.10 -6.52 -10.90
C LEU A 284 15.23 -6.96 -12.08
N ALA A 285 14.11 -6.26 -12.32
CA ALA A 285 13.23 -6.57 -13.45
C ALA A 285 13.71 -6.00 -14.78
N SER A 286 14.41 -4.87 -14.75
CA SER A 286 14.79 -4.11 -15.94
C SER A 286 16.11 -4.56 -16.54
N ILE A 287 17.08 -4.97 -15.72
CA ILE A 287 18.43 -5.35 -16.18
C ILE A 287 18.38 -6.50 -17.21
N PRO A 288 17.70 -7.64 -16.96
CA PRO A 288 17.67 -8.73 -17.94
C PRO A 288 17.02 -8.31 -19.26
N SER A 289 15.95 -7.51 -19.17
CA SER A 289 15.26 -6.93 -20.33
C SER A 289 16.19 -6.08 -21.20
N PHE A 290 17.02 -5.24 -20.58
CA PHE A 290 18.01 -4.44 -21.29
C PHE A 290 19.10 -5.30 -21.93
N LEU A 291 19.67 -6.23 -21.16
CA LEU A 291 20.78 -7.06 -21.61
C LEU A 291 20.41 -7.94 -22.82
N TYR A 292 19.21 -8.54 -22.83
CA TYR A 292 18.80 -9.38 -23.96
C TYR A 292 18.58 -8.57 -25.24
N LEU A 293 17.96 -7.37 -25.15
CA LEU A 293 17.74 -6.51 -26.32
C LEU A 293 19.06 -6.02 -26.91
N THR A 294 19.97 -5.57 -26.05
CA THR A 294 21.30 -5.12 -26.49
C THR A 294 22.12 -6.26 -27.08
N SER A 295 22.05 -7.46 -26.49
CA SER A 295 22.68 -8.66 -27.06
C SER A 295 22.13 -9.00 -28.45
N LEU A 296 20.80 -9.06 -28.58
CA LEU A 296 20.16 -9.35 -29.87
C LEU A 296 20.60 -8.37 -30.96
N LEU A 297 20.63 -7.07 -30.63
CA LEU A 297 21.09 -6.05 -31.55
C LEU A 297 22.54 -6.33 -31.99
N PHE A 298 23.46 -6.49 -31.04
CA PHE A 298 24.87 -6.73 -31.37
C PHE A 298 25.10 -8.01 -32.18
N SER A 299 24.36 -9.09 -31.92
CA SER A 299 24.43 -10.33 -32.69
C SER A 299 24.04 -10.10 -34.16
N ILE A 300 22.91 -9.41 -34.41
CA ILE A 300 22.45 -9.06 -35.76
C ILE A 300 23.49 -8.17 -36.46
N LEU A 301 24.01 -7.16 -35.77
CA LEU A 301 25.02 -6.25 -36.32
C LEU A 301 26.32 -6.98 -36.66
N GLY A 302 26.76 -7.89 -35.79
CA GLY A 302 27.96 -8.70 -36.01
C GLY A 302 27.84 -9.60 -37.23
N PHE A 303 26.69 -10.26 -37.38
CA PHE A 303 26.37 -11.09 -38.54
C PHE A 303 26.36 -10.30 -39.84
N LEU A 304 25.64 -9.16 -39.88
CA LEU A 304 25.57 -8.30 -41.05
C LEU A 304 26.95 -7.75 -41.44
N ALA A 305 27.73 -7.27 -40.47
CA ALA A 305 29.09 -6.79 -40.71
C ALA A 305 29.98 -7.87 -41.35
N GLY A 306 29.78 -9.13 -40.95
CA GLY A 306 30.52 -10.27 -41.47
C GLY A 306 30.14 -10.59 -42.93
N ILE A 307 28.84 -10.65 -43.23
CA ILE A 307 28.35 -10.89 -44.60
C ILE A 307 28.83 -9.78 -45.55
N PHE A 308 28.64 -8.52 -45.14
CA PHE A 308 29.00 -7.36 -45.98
C PHE A 308 30.50 -7.25 -46.26
N THR A 309 31.35 -7.76 -45.37
CA THR A 309 32.80 -7.77 -45.58
C THR A 309 33.28 -8.92 -46.46
N ILE A 310 32.60 -10.07 -46.42
CA ILE A 310 32.97 -11.26 -47.22
C ILE A 310 32.41 -11.21 -48.64
N GLU A 311 31.11 -10.96 -48.81
CA GLU A 311 30.45 -11.10 -50.11
C GLU A 311 30.57 -9.85 -51.00
N PHE A 312 30.47 -8.65 -50.42
CA PHE A 312 30.20 -7.45 -51.23
C PHE A 312 31.40 -6.57 -51.56
N ARG A 313 32.62 -6.88 -51.06
CA ARG A 313 33.83 -6.02 -51.18
C ARG A 313 33.46 -4.52 -51.16
N LEU A 314 32.65 -4.12 -50.18
CA LEU A 314 31.99 -2.82 -50.23
C LEU A 314 33.00 -1.67 -50.23
N ASP A 315 32.75 -0.72 -51.12
CA ASP A 315 33.44 0.55 -51.21
C ASP A 315 33.32 1.33 -49.88
N LEU A 316 34.31 2.18 -49.57
CA LEU A 316 34.42 2.88 -48.28
C LEU A 316 33.14 3.66 -47.94
N SER A 317 32.47 4.21 -48.96
CA SER A 317 31.20 4.93 -48.84
C SER A 317 30.03 4.06 -48.34
N ALA A 318 30.02 2.78 -48.66
CA ALA A 318 28.95 1.86 -48.24
C ALA A 318 29.20 1.33 -46.82
N LYS A 319 30.47 1.19 -46.42
CA LYS A 319 30.86 0.91 -45.02
C LYS A 319 30.44 2.05 -44.08
N ILE A 320 30.65 3.30 -44.50
CA ILE A 320 30.24 4.49 -43.75
C ILE A 320 28.71 4.57 -43.64
N ARG A 321 27.98 4.33 -44.75
CA ARG A 321 26.51 4.33 -44.75
C ARG A 321 25.92 3.23 -43.87
N CYS A 322 26.48 2.02 -43.89
CA CYS A 322 26.08 0.96 -42.97
C CYS A 322 26.36 1.34 -41.52
N GLY A 323 27.57 1.82 -41.20
CA GLY A 323 27.92 2.27 -39.85
C GLY A 323 26.97 3.35 -39.31
N LEU A 324 26.60 4.33 -40.13
CA LEU A 324 25.59 5.35 -39.78
C LEU A 324 24.21 4.74 -39.54
N ALA A 325 23.76 3.79 -40.38
CA ALA A 325 22.49 3.10 -40.18
C ALA A 325 22.48 2.26 -38.87
N LEU A 326 23.62 1.68 -38.48
CA LEU A 326 23.75 0.95 -37.22
C LEU A 326 23.71 1.87 -36.00
N ILE A 327 24.35 3.04 -36.09
CA ILE A 327 24.32 4.07 -35.04
C ILE A 327 22.89 4.61 -34.87
N VAL A 328 22.18 4.86 -35.98
CA VAL A 328 20.78 5.30 -35.97
C VAL A 328 19.85 4.21 -35.42
N GLY A 329 20.08 2.94 -35.77
CA GLY A 329 19.34 1.81 -35.21
C GLY A 329 19.56 1.66 -33.70
N ALA A 330 20.80 1.74 -33.24
CA ALA A 330 21.14 1.70 -31.82
C ALA A 330 20.54 2.89 -31.05
N SER A 331 20.59 4.10 -31.61
CA SER A 331 20.01 5.29 -30.98
C SER A 331 18.48 5.32 -31.00
N LEU A 332 17.80 4.57 -31.88
CA LEU A 332 16.36 4.35 -31.86
C LEU A 332 15.92 3.31 -30.81
N THR A 333 16.77 2.32 -30.49
CA THR A 333 16.45 1.34 -29.45
C THR A 333 16.48 1.92 -28.04
N ILE A 334 17.30 2.95 -27.78
CA ILE A 334 17.40 3.59 -26.46
C ILE A 334 16.07 4.27 -26.04
N PRO A 335 15.40 5.09 -26.89
CA PRO A 335 14.07 5.61 -26.62
C PRO A 335 12.99 4.54 -26.50
N LEU A 336 13.07 3.44 -27.26
CA LEU A 336 12.12 2.33 -27.19
C LEU A 336 12.25 1.55 -25.87
N VAL A 337 13.47 1.37 -25.38
CA VAL A 337 13.75 0.86 -24.04
C VAL A 337 13.22 1.84 -22.98
N ILE A 338 13.42 3.15 -23.16
CA ILE A 338 12.90 4.17 -22.25
C ILE A 338 11.36 4.20 -22.24
N ALA A 339 10.72 4.08 -23.40
CA ALA A 339 9.27 4.05 -23.57
C ALA A 339 8.64 2.76 -23.04
N SER A 340 9.39 1.65 -23.01
CA SER A 340 8.94 0.39 -22.40
C SER A 340 8.78 0.47 -20.86
N PHE A 341 9.28 1.55 -20.21
CA PHE A 341 9.11 1.76 -18.77
C PHE A 341 7.74 2.31 -18.35
N GLY A 342 6.84 2.65 -19.29
CA GLY A 342 5.47 3.06 -18.98
C GLY A 342 5.37 4.42 -18.23
N PRO A 343 4.26 5.16 -18.40
CA PRO A 343 4.10 6.51 -17.83
C PRO A 343 3.87 6.56 -16.31
N GLY A 344 4.05 5.46 -15.58
CA GLY A 344 3.70 5.35 -14.15
C GLY A 344 4.87 5.33 -13.17
N LEU A 345 6.11 5.59 -13.61
CA LEU A 345 7.33 5.38 -12.81
C LEU A 345 8.29 6.58 -12.77
N ILE A 346 7.78 7.79 -13.00
CA ILE A 346 8.47 9.06 -12.67
C ILE A 346 7.65 9.81 -11.63
#